data_AF-K8F497-F1
#
_entry.id   AF-K8F497-F1
#
_cell.length_a   1.000
_cell.length_b   1.000
_cell.length_c   1.000
_cell.angle_alpha   90.00
_cell.angle_beta   90.00
_cell.angle_gamma   90.00
#
_symmetry.space_group_name_H-M   'P 1'
#
loop_
_entity.id
_entity.type
_entity.pdbx_description
1 polymer ?
#
loop_
_entity_poly.entity_id
_entity_poly.type
_entity_poly.pdbx_seq_one_letter_code
_entity_poly.pdbx_strand_id
1 'polypeptide(L)'
;MSTTKTTYSFPILTNDEIRSCLKELKIELSERDLLRPTHESLRHVYESAYELFFNVNLDEDESFQPDPEIAEEVGMEFPELYEDAIPNVLFLSRLQELMLKIGVEDFSFKDVWKPEYTRTRRNMSALINFAKFREEQLIEFADIINECAEEEEKLREAKREHERLRAEVEQAEKRKATEEYREEDEEELRQLERENRVLEEEIAEQERVLARQEREIAEEEEHAMREREQLEKLEEELAKAEKTNKELKEKMEEERKNSKEMDPELHKAMEQMKIEEDKVAKLEEKVKEMEEDRRVMENIGERLREANDVMEKILEEQEKHDKMKEALEESKSKIAENEEETWKLDAKLEQLKRQEQTLNERMQRLKAQGELKEQAARAALKSAEEALEAEKARADSNKAKNEEEEREILALKKSMNRVREEHVREMEALGKKFLELRQTVRKYHGVLFEAMSQVDDEIYQLDENGNSGPGDTPMSEMSSPGGLSPAGFNI
;
A
#
# COMPACT_ATOMS: atom_id res chain seq x y z
N MET A 1 -58.51 -13.89 -30.60
CA MET A 1 -57.53 -12.84 -30.31
C MET A 1 -56.30 -13.52 -29.74
N SER A 2 -55.19 -13.50 -30.47
CA SER A 2 -53.96 -14.18 -30.07
C SER A 2 -53.34 -13.41 -28.91
N THR A 3 -53.38 -13.96 -27.70
CA THR A 3 -52.67 -13.42 -26.53
C THR A 3 -51.17 -13.54 -26.80
N THR A 4 -50.53 -12.43 -27.11
CA THR A 4 -49.08 -12.31 -27.15
C THR A 4 -48.53 -12.76 -25.80
N LYS A 5 -47.92 -13.95 -25.75
CA LYS A 5 -47.18 -14.40 -24.56
C LYS A 5 -46.00 -13.44 -24.40
N THR A 6 -46.03 -12.61 -23.37
CA THR A 6 -44.88 -11.80 -22.97
C THR A 6 -43.76 -12.76 -22.59
N THR A 7 -42.72 -12.83 -23.42
CA THR A 7 -41.54 -13.65 -23.16
C THR A 7 -40.62 -12.86 -22.24
N TYR A 8 -40.49 -13.29 -21.00
CA TYR A 8 -39.52 -12.73 -20.04
C TYR A 8 -38.16 -13.40 -20.21
N SER A 9 -37.08 -12.73 -19.80
CA SER A 9 -35.71 -13.27 -19.81
C SER A 9 -35.46 -14.36 -18.75
N PHE A 10 -36.40 -14.55 -17.83
CA PHE A 10 -36.37 -15.53 -16.74
C PHE A 10 -37.64 -16.40 -16.74
N PRO A 11 -37.58 -17.64 -16.21
CA PRO A 11 -38.74 -18.51 -16.10
C PRO A 11 -39.73 -17.99 -15.05
N ILE A 12 -41.03 -18.13 -15.33
CA ILE A 12 -42.07 -17.84 -14.33
C ILE A 12 -42.33 -19.10 -13.52
N LEU A 13 -42.04 -19.02 -12.23
CA LEU A 13 -42.15 -20.13 -11.29
C LEU A 13 -43.60 -20.31 -10.81
N THR A 14 -43.91 -21.54 -10.41
CA THR A 14 -45.16 -21.89 -9.73
C THR A 14 -45.14 -21.40 -8.28
N ASN A 15 -46.31 -21.31 -7.64
CA ASN A 15 -46.40 -20.83 -6.25
C ASN A 15 -45.58 -21.70 -5.28
N ASP A 16 -45.56 -23.02 -5.50
CA ASP A 16 -44.83 -23.96 -4.65
C ASP A 16 -43.32 -23.82 -4.82
N GLU A 17 -42.84 -23.65 -6.07
CA GLU A 17 -41.43 -23.39 -6.35
C GLU A 17 -40.96 -22.07 -5.73
N ILE A 18 -41.77 -21.01 -5.84
CA ILE A 18 -41.45 -19.70 -5.23
C ILE A 18 -41.28 -19.85 -3.73
N ARG A 19 -42.21 -20.54 -3.08
CA ARG A 19 -42.16 -20.73 -1.62
C ARG A 19 -40.98 -21.61 -1.20
N SER A 20 -40.68 -22.67 -1.95
CA SER A 20 -39.54 -23.54 -1.65
C SER A 20 -38.24 -22.76 -1.74
N CYS A 21 -38.02 -22.01 -2.83
CA CYS A 21 -36.80 -21.24 -3.02
C CYS A 21 -36.67 -20.09 -2.02
N LEU A 22 -37.74 -19.35 -1.71
CA LEU A 22 -37.68 -18.30 -0.69
C LEU A 22 -37.37 -18.87 0.70
N LYS A 23 -37.91 -20.05 1.03
CA LYS A 23 -37.60 -20.75 2.29
C LYS A 23 -36.13 -21.17 2.36
N GLU A 24 -35.54 -21.63 1.26
CA GLU A 24 -34.10 -21.93 1.17
C GLU A 24 -33.25 -20.68 1.41
N LEU A 25 -33.69 -19.53 0.91
CA LEU A 25 -33.09 -18.21 1.16
C LEU A 25 -33.40 -17.65 2.56
N LYS A 26 -34.12 -18.39 3.41
CA LYS A 26 -34.59 -17.98 4.75
C LYS A 26 -35.50 -16.74 4.74
N ILE A 27 -36.21 -16.51 3.63
CA ILE A 27 -37.19 -15.43 3.49
C ILE A 27 -38.59 -16.03 3.69
N GLU A 28 -39.32 -15.53 4.69
CA GLU A 28 -40.64 -16.07 5.03
C GLU A 28 -41.73 -15.50 4.13
N LEU A 29 -42.42 -16.37 3.38
CA LEU A 29 -43.61 -16.01 2.62
C LEU A 29 -44.66 -17.12 2.69
N SER A 30 -45.83 -16.81 3.26
CA SER A 30 -46.93 -17.77 3.37
C SER A 30 -47.67 -17.93 2.03
N GLU A 31 -48.33 -19.08 1.84
CA GLU A 31 -49.11 -19.34 0.62
C GLU A 31 -50.28 -18.37 0.47
N ARG A 32 -50.89 -17.99 1.59
CA ARG A 32 -51.97 -16.99 1.62
C ARG A 32 -51.46 -15.64 1.16
N ASP A 33 -50.29 -15.23 1.63
CA ASP A 33 -49.72 -13.93 1.32
C ASP A 33 -49.16 -13.90 -0.11
N LEU A 34 -48.74 -15.03 -0.68
CA LEU A 34 -48.43 -15.09 -2.11
C LEU A 34 -49.69 -14.99 -2.98
N LEU A 35 -50.78 -15.67 -2.62
CA LEU A 35 -52.06 -15.64 -3.38
C LEU A 35 -52.81 -14.31 -3.23
N ARG A 36 -52.71 -13.68 -2.06
CA ARG A 36 -53.31 -12.40 -1.70
C ARG A 36 -52.24 -11.51 -1.08
N PRO A 37 -51.36 -10.94 -1.91
CA PRO A 37 -50.26 -10.14 -1.40
C PRO A 37 -50.77 -8.88 -0.70
N THR A 38 -50.18 -8.62 0.46
CA THR A 38 -50.38 -7.39 1.22
C THR A 38 -49.10 -6.58 1.18
N HIS A 39 -49.23 -5.28 1.44
CA HIS A 39 -48.08 -4.40 1.50
C HIS A 39 -47.04 -4.87 2.54
N GLU A 40 -47.50 -5.17 3.75
CA GLU A 40 -46.65 -5.59 4.87
C GLU A 40 -45.87 -6.89 4.58
N SER A 41 -46.57 -7.91 4.05
CA SER A 41 -45.93 -9.19 3.74
C SER A 41 -44.90 -9.10 2.62
N LEU A 42 -45.20 -8.39 1.53
CA LEU A 42 -44.23 -8.26 0.44
C LEU A 42 -43.10 -7.30 0.72
N ARG A 43 -43.36 -6.24 1.50
CA ARG A 43 -42.32 -5.31 1.91
C ARG A 43 -41.20 -6.07 2.63
N HIS A 44 -41.55 -6.87 3.62
CA HIS A 44 -40.58 -7.69 4.35
C HIS A 44 -39.80 -8.63 3.41
N VAL A 45 -40.48 -9.29 2.46
CA VAL A 45 -39.82 -10.16 1.48
C VAL A 45 -38.82 -9.40 0.61
N TYR A 46 -39.16 -8.19 0.15
CA TYR A 46 -38.24 -7.38 -0.67
C TYR A 46 -37.08 -6.83 0.16
N GLU A 47 -37.32 -6.39 1.40
CA GLU A 47 -36.28 -5.91 2.31
C GLU A 47 -35.30 -7.04 2.64
N SER A 48 -35.79 -8.19 3.10
CA SER A 48 -34.94 -9.35 3.41
C SER A 48 -34.21 -9.89 2.18
N ALA A 49 -34.82 -9.85 0.99
CA ALA A 49 -34.12 -10.20 -0.24
C ALA A 49 -33.00 -9.19 -0.54
N TYR A 50 -33.26 -7.89 -0.40
CA TYR A 50 -32.27 -6.86 -0.68
C TYR A 50 -31.08 -6.94 0.30
N GLU A 51 -31.35 -7.03 1.59
CA GLU A 51 -30.33 -7.21 2.64
C GLU A 51 -29.48 -8.45 2.39
N LEU A 52 -30.10 -9.57 2.05
CA LEU A 52 -29.39 -10.82 1.71
C LEU A 52 -28.51 -10.66 0.48
N PHE A 53 -28.93 -9.88 -0.50
CA PHE A 53 -28.27 -9.81 -1.80
C PHE A 53 -27.06 -8.87 -1.79
N PHE A 54 -27.12 -7.82 -0.98
CA PHE A 54 -26.07 -6.81 -0.87
C PHE A 54 -25.28 -6.91 0.45
N ASN A 55 -25.68 -7.79 1.36
CA ASN A 55 -25.09 -7.95 2.69
C ASN A 55 -25.05 -6.63 3.46
N VAL A 56 -26.18 -5.91 3.44
CA VAL A 56 -26.40 -4.63 4.14
C VAL A 56 -27.52 -4.77 5.15
N ASN A 57 -27.53 -3.91 6.16
CA ASN A 57 -28.64 -3.74 7.09
C ASN A 57 -29.33 -2.42 6.76
N LEU A 58 -30.60 -2.46 6.33
CA LEU A 58 -31.29 -1.26 5.86
C LEU A 58 -31.45 -0.18 6.93
N ASP A 59 -31.45 -0.55 8.22
CA ASP A 59 -31.58 0.39 9.34
C ASP A 59 -30.23 1.06 9.70
N GLU A 60 -29.11 0.37 9.48
CA GLU A 60 -27.76 0.84 9.84
C GLU A 60 -27.00 1.48 8.67
N ASP A 61 -27.41 1.20 7.44
CA ASP A 61 -26.75 1.69 6.23
C ASP A 61 -27.11 3.16 5.98
N GLU A 62 -26.10 4.04 6.16
CA GLU A 62 -26.20 5.49 5.98
C GLU A 62 -26.72 5.90 4.59
N SER A 63 -26.58 5.04 3.56
CA SER A 63 -27.08 5.32 2.21
C SER A 63 -28.61 5.31 2.09
N PHE A 64 -29.31 4.75 3.08
CA PHE A 64 -30.77 4.80 3.23
C PHE A 64 -31.22 5.89 4.21
N GLN A 65 -30.28 6.55 4.87
CA GLN A 65 -30.57 7.67 5.76
C GLN A 65 -30.59 8.99 4.98
N PRO A 66 -31.35 10.00 5.45
CA PRO A 66 -31.31 11.33 4.87
C PRO A 66 -29.91 11.93 5.02
N ASP A 67 -29.29 12.31 3.91
CA ASP A 67 -28.01 13.01 3.91
C ASP A 67 -28.17 14.38 4.59
N PRO A 68 -27.47 14.62 5.72
CA PRO A 68 -27.58 15.87 6.47
C PRO A 68 -27.20 17.11 5.64
N GLU A 69 -26.22 17.00 4.74
CA GLU A 69 -25.76 18.11 3.90
C GLU A 69 -26.81 18.48 2.85
N ILE A 70 -27.45 17.47 2.24
CA ILE A 70 -28.53 17.69 1.26
C ILE A 70 -29.78 18.24 1.94
N ALA A 71 -30.11 17.76 3.14
CA ALA A 71 -31.24 18.27 3.91
C ALA A 71 -31.06 19.77 4.28
N GLU A 72 -29.83 20.19 4.60
CA GLU A 72 -29.47 21.58 4.85
C GLU A 72 -29.50 22.44 3.56
N GLU A 73 -28.96 21.92 2.44
CA GLU A 73 -28.93 22.62 1.15
C GLU A 73 -30.34 22.83 0.55
N VAL A 74 -31.23 21.85 0.69
CA VAL A 74 -32.62 21.91 0.19
C VAL A 74 -33.52 22.76 1.10
N GLY A 75 -33.04 23.16 2.28
CA GLY A 75 -33.77 24.02 3.22
C GLY A 75 -35.02 23.35 3.77
N MET A 76 -34.93 22.07 4.18
CA MET A 76 -36.06 21.35 4.77
C MET A 76 -36.44 21.99 6.13
N GLU A 77 -37.54 22.76 6.17
CA GLU A 77 -37.96 23.50 7.36
C GLU A 77 -38.31 22.61 8.57
N PHE A 78 -38.58 21.31 8.35
CA PHE A 78 -38.83 20.32 9.41
C PHE A 78 -38.36 18.91 9.00
N PRO A 79 -37.07 18.57 9.21
CA PRO A 79 -36.51 17.27 8.82
C PRO A 79 -37.17 16.06 9.53
N GLU A 80 -37.58 16.25 10.79
CA GLU A 80 -38.22 15.22 11.64
C GLU A 80 -39.50 14.62 11.01
N LEU A 81 -40.23 15.41 10.20
CA LEU A 81 -41.45 14.97 9.52
C LEU A 81 -41.18 13.95 8.39
N TYR A 82 -39.93 13.82 7.96
CA TYR A 82 -39.52 12.99 6.83
C TYR A 82 -38.62 11.82 7.21
N GLU A 83 -38.34 11.63 8.50
CA GLU A 83 -37.50 10.56 9.04
C GLU A 83 -37.97 9.17 8.57
N ASP A 84 -39.29 8.94 8.52
CA ASP A 84 -39.84 7.70 7.98
C ASP A 84 -39.96 7.72 6.45
N ALA A 85 -40.26 8.87 5.85
CA ALA A 85 -40.62 8.95 4.44
C ALA A 85 -39.39 8.81 3.51
N ILE A 86 -38.26 9.40 3.88
CA ILE A 86 -37.05 9.42 3.05
C ILE A 86 -36.44 8.02 2.90
N PRO A 87 -36.18 7.24 3.98
CA PRO A 87 -35.67 5.88 3.85
C PRO A 87 -36.56 4.99 3.01
N ASN A 88 -37.88 5.12 3.14
CA ASN A 88 -38.85 4.36 2.34
C ASN A 88 -38.75 4.68 0.83
N VAL A 89 -38.54 5.95 0.46
CA VAL A 89 -38.37 6.36 -0.94
C VAL A 89 -37.01 5.91 -1.49
N LEU A 90 -35.96 6.04 -0.69
CA LEU A 90 -34.61 5.59 -1.05
C LEU A 90 -34.58 4.07 -1.26
N PHE A 91 -35.13 3.29 -0.33
CA PHE A 91 -35.26 1.84 -0.45
C PHE A 91 -35.98 1.46 -1.74
N LEU A 92 -37.12 2.08 -2.03
CA LEU A 92 -37.83 1.72 -3.25
C LEU A 92 -37.08 2.14 -4.52
N SER A 93 -36.38 3.27 -4.51
CA SER A 93 -35.52 3.67 -5.64
C SER A 93 -34.45 2.61 -5.92
N ARG A 94 -33.79 2.12 -4.86
CA ARG A 94 -32.80 1.04 -4.95
C ARG A 94 -33.41 -0.29 -5.39
N LEU A 95 -34.61 -0.61 -4.89
CA LEU A 95 -35.33 -1.81 -5.31
C LEU A 95 -35.73 -1.72 -6.79
N GLN A 96 -36.18 -0.56 -7.29
CA GLN A 96 -36.46 -0.35 -8.70
C GLN A 96 -35.21 -0.54 -9.57
N GLU A 97 -34.06 -0.02 -9.13
CA GLU A 97 -32.78 -0.21 -9.82
C GLU A 97 -32.39 -1.70 -9.87
N LEU A 98 -32.53 -2.44 -8.76
CA LEU A 98 -32.32 -3.88 -8.72
C LEU A 98 -33.27 -4.61 -9.70
N MET A 99 -34.57 -4.32 -9.60
CA MET A 99 -35.60 -4.97 -10.40
C MET A 99 -35.38 -4.73 -11.89
N LEU A 100 -34.95 -3.53 -12.28
CA LEU A 100 -34.56 -3.21 -13.65
C LEU A 100 -33.37 -4.06 -14.11
N LYS A 101 -32.31 -4.16 -13.31
CA LYS A 101 -31.10 -4.95 -13.64
C LYS A 101 -31.37 -6.45 -13.77
N ILE A 102 -32.32 -7.00 -13.01
CA ILE A 102 -32.71 -8.42 -13.09
C ILE A 102 -33.77 -8.70 -14.17
N GLY A 103 -34.13 -7.70 -14.98
CA GLY A 103 -35.00 -7.86 -16.15
C GLY A 103 -36.48 -7.54 -15.94
N VAL A 104 -36.84 -6.82 -14.87
CA VAL A 104 -38.20 -6.30 -14.62
C VAL A 104 -38.22 -4.79 -14.83
N GLU A 105 -38.45 -4.37 -16.07
CA GLU A 105 -38.38 -2.96 -16.49
C GLU A 105 -39.52 -2.08 -15.95
N ASP A 106 -40.68 -2.67 -15.66
CA ASP A 106 -41.92 -1.95 -15.28
C ASP A 106 -42.23 -2.02 -13.78
N PHE A 107 -41.23 -2.26 -12.94
CA PHE A 107 -41.40 -2.28 -11.47
C PHE A 107 -41.69 -0.89 -10.92
N SER A 108 -42.66 -0.79 -10.00
CA SER A 108 -43.18 0.50 -9.52
C SER A 108 -43.59 0.46 -8.05
N PHE A 109 -43.87 1.63 -7.46
CA PHE A 109 -44.45 1.75 -6.10
C PHE A 109 -45.70 0.88 -5.89
N LYS A 110 -46.51 0.64 -6.94
CA LYS A 110 -47.71 -0.20 -6.84
C LYS A 110 -47.37 -1.65 -6.52
N ASP A 111 -46.24 -2.15 -7.00
CA ASP A 111 -45.81 -3.54 -6.80
C ASP A 111 -45.49 -3.88 -5.34
N VAL A 112 -45.32 -2.85 -4.50
CA VAL A 112 -45.08 -3.01 -3.07
C VAL A 112 -46.28 -2.53 -2.24
N TRP A 113 -46.94 -1.41 -2.61
CA TRP A 113 -48.02 -0.82 -1.79
C TRP A 113 -49.41 -1.39 -2.12
N LYS A 114 -49.62 -1.81 -3.38
CA LYS A 114 -50.88 -2.40 -3.86
C LYS A 114 -50.58 -3.58 -4.77
N PRO A 115 -49.95 -4.63 -4.24
CA PRO A 115 -49.46 -5.72 -5.05
C PRO A 115 -50.58 -6.52 -5.70
N GLU A 116 -50.35 -6.95 -6.94
CA GLU A 116 -51.25 -7.79 -7.71
C GLU A 116 -50.64 -9.18 -7.88
N TYR A 117 -51.42 -10.24 -7.63
CA TYR A 117 -50.94 -11.63 -7.66
C TYR A 117 -50.06 -11.97 -8.88
N THR A 118 -50.50 -11.59 -10.08
CA THR A 118 -49.79 -11.90 -11.33
C THR A 118 -48.44 -11.20 -11.42
N ARG A 119 -48.36 -9.93 -10.99
CA ARG A 119 -47.13 -9.14 -10.96
C ARG A 119 -46.20 -9.61 -9.85
N THR A 120 -46.73 -9.88 -8.66
CA THR A 120 -45.97 -10.45 -7.53
C THR A 120 -45.31 -11.77 -7.93
N ARG A 121 -46.06 -12.71 -8.53
CA ARG A 121 -45.50 -14.00 -8.97
C ARG A 121 -44.34 -13.82 -9.95
N ARG A 122 -44.48 -12.90 -10.91
CA ARG A 122 -43.43 -12.55 -11.87
C ARG A 122 -42.20 -11.96 -11.16
N ASN A 123 -42.40 -10.97 -10.30
CA ASN A 123 -41.32 -10.27 -9.61
C ASN A 123 -40.55 -11.21 -8.68
N MET A 124 -41.24 -12.10 -7.95
CA MET A 124 -40.62 -13.14 -7.12
C MET A 124 -39.81 -14.13 -7.96
N SER A 125 -40.33 -14.52 -9.14
CA SER A 125 -39.60 -15.40 -10.05
C SER A 125 -38.30 -14.76 -10.55
N ALA A 126 -38.31 -13.45 -10.83
CA ALA A 126 -37.12 -12.70 -11.21
C ALA A 126 -36.08 -12.64 -10.08
N LEU A 127 -36.52 -12.33 -8.85
CA LEU A 127 -35.65 -12.28 -7.67
C LEU A 127 -35.01 -13.63 -7.38
N ILE A 128 -35.78 -14.72 -7.44
CA ILE A 128 -35.24 -16.08 -7.25
C ILE A 128 -34.24 -16.44 -8.33
N ASN A 129 -34.52 -16.08 -9.59
CA ASN A 129 -33.60 -16.32 -10.69
C ASN A 129 -32.27 -15.58 -10.48
N PHE A 130 -32.32 -14.33 -10.02
CA PHE A 130 -31.12 -13.58 -9.65
C PHE A 130 -30.38 -14.21 -8.46
N ALA A 131 -31.08 -14.64 -7.42
CA ALA A 131 -30.46 -15.32 -6.28
C ALA A 131 -29.69 -16.58 -6.70
N LYS A 132 -30.27 -17.40 -7.59
CA LYS A 132 -29.61 -18.59 -8.14
C LYS A 132 -28.38 -18.23 -8.97
N PHE A 133 -28.49 -17.22 -9.83
CA PHE A 133 -27.35 -16.74 -10.62
C PHE A 133 -26.22 -16.22 -9.73
N ARG A 134 -26.55 -15.46 -8.67
CA ARG A 134 -25.56 -14.99 -7.70
C ARG A 134 -24.84 -16.17 -7.03
N GLU A 135 -25.58 -17.19 -6.59
CA GLU A 135 -24.98 -18.36 -5.94
C GLU A 135 -24.01 -19.10 -6.86
N GLU A 136 -24.38 -19.30 -8.14
CA GLU A 136 -23.50 -19.91 -9.14
C GLU A 136 -22.22 -19.09 -9.34
N GLN A 137 -22.34 -17.77 -9.40
CA GLN A 137 -21.19 -16.86 -9.52
C GLN A 137 -20.33 -16.83 -8.24
N LEU A 138 -20.93 -16.87 -7.05
CA LEU A 138 -20.19 -16.90 -5.78
C LEU A 138 -19.28 -18.12 -5.68
N ILE A 139 -19.69 -19.27 -6.23
CA ILE A 139 -18.84 -20.46 -6.31
C ILE A 139 -17.63 -20.22 -7.21
N GLU A 140 -17.82 -19.56 -8.35
CA GLU A 140 -16.73 -19.23 -9.29
C GLU A 140 -15.73 -18.23 -8.70
N PHE A 141 -16.23 -17.26 -7.92
CA PHE A 141 -15.40 -16.26 -7.24
C PHE A 141 -14.91 -16.66 -5.85
N ALA A 142 -15.23 -17.87 -5.37
CA ALA A 142 -14.91 -18.30 -4.01
C ALA A 142 -13.41 -18.22 -3.71
N ASP A 143 -12.55 -18.62 -4.67
CA ASP A 143 -11.10 -18.55 -4.51
C ASP A 143 -10.60 -17.10 -4.38
N ILE A 144 -11.16 -16.18 -5.17
CA ILE A 144 -10.83 -14.75 -5.14
C ILE A 144 -11.33 -14.13 -3.83
N ILE A 145 -12.53 -14.49 -3.38
CA ILE A 145 -13.09 -14.01 -2.10
C ILE A 145 -12.20 -14.47 -0.94
N ASN A 146 -11.75 -15.73 -0.94
CA ASN A 146 -10.85 -16.26 0.08
C ASN A 146 -9.49 -15.55 0.04
N GLU A 147 -8.90 -15.34 -1.15
CA GLU A 147 -7.64 -14.61 -1.29
C GLU A 147 -7.77 -13.16 -0.78
N CYS A 148 -8.86 -12.47 -1.10
CA CYS A 148 -9.14 -11.15 -0.56
C CYS A 148 -9.29 -11.15 0.96
N ALA A 149 -9.99 -12.13 1.53
CA ALA A 149 -10.16 -12.26 2.98
C ALA A 149 -8.83 -12.53 3.71
N GLU A 150 -7.97 -13.39 3.13
CA GLU A 150 -6.62 -13.65 3.65
C GLU A 150 -5.75 -12.40 3.61
N GLU A 151 -5.80 -11.64 2.50
CA GLU A 151 -5.03 -10.41 2.37
C GLU A 151 -5.54 -9.31 3.31
N GLU A 152 -6.85 -9.26 3.56
CA GLU A 152 -7.44 -8.35 4.54
C GLU A 152 -7.00 -8.69 5.97
N GLU A 153 -6.92 -9.97 6.34
CA GLU A 153 -6.39 -10.36 7.65
C GLU A 153 -4.90 -9.99 7.77
N LYS A 154 -4.07 -10.25 6.75
CA LYS A 154 -2.66 -9.82 6.76
C LYS A 154 -2.53 -8.31 6.92
N LEU A 155 -3.36 -7.54 6.24
CA LEU A 155 -3.39 -6.08 6.37
C LEU A 155 -3.78 -5.67 7.80
N ARG A 156 -4.77 -6.35 8.39
CA ARG A 156 -5.22 -6.11 9.77
C ARG A 156 -4.11 -6.42 10.77
N GLU A 157 -3.40 -7.52 10.60
CA GLU A 157 -2.23 -7.89 11.41
C GLU A 157 -1.10 -6.87 11.28
N ALA A 158 -0.75 -6.48 10.05
CA ALA A 158 0.27 -5.47 9.79
C ALA A 158 -0.08 -4.11 10.41
N LYS A 159 -1.36 -3.70 10.37
CA LYS A 159 -1.83 -2.49 11.05
C LYS A 159 -1.67 -2.58 12.56
N ARG A 160 -2.04 -3.70 13.18
CA ARG A 160 -1.85 -3.93 14.62
C ARG A 160 -0.37 -3.90 15.01
N GLU A 161 0.49 -4.51 14.22
CA GLU A 161 1.94 -4.50 14.47
C GLU A 161 2.52 -3.10 14.31
N HIS A 162 2.10 -2.35 13.29
CA HIS A 162 2.49 -0.96 13.08
C HIS A 162 2.06 -0.05 14.24
N GLU A 163 0.82 -0.21 14.74
CA GLU A 163 0.34 0.51 15.92
C GLU A 163 1.15 0.17 17.17
N ARG A 164 1.48 -1.11 17.38
CA ARG A 164 2.34 -1.55 18.49
C ARG A 164 3.73 -0.93 18.41
N LEU A 165 4.39 -1.02 17.25
CA LEU A 165 5.72 -0.44 17.03
C LEU A 165 5.71 1.07 17.20
N ARG A 166 4.65 1.75 16.71
CA ARG A 166 4.49 3.19 16.88
C ARG A 166 4.38 3.57 18.36
N ALA A 167 3.62 2.82 19.15
CA ALA A 167 3.52 3.04 20.58
C ALA A 167 4.85 2.81 21.31
N GLU A 168 5.63 1.81 20.88
CA GLU A 168 6.97 1.52 21.43
C GLU A 168 7.96 2.65 21.09
N VAL A 169 7.94 3.17 19.87
CA VAL A 169 8.73 4.35 19.46
C VAL A 169 8.32 5.57 20.29
N GLU A 170 7.04 5.84 20.44
CA GLU A 170 6.56 6.97 21.26
C GLU A 170 6.98 6.82 22.73
N GLN A 171 6.98 5.59 23.26
CA GLN A 171 7.46 5.32 24.61
C GLN A 171 8.98 5.52 24.72
N ALA A 172 9.76 5.10 23.72
CA ALA A 172 11.19 5.32 23.68
C ALA A 172 11.55 6.81 23.54
N GLU A 173 10.81 7.56 22.73
CA GLU A 173 10.94 9.02 22.61
C GLU A 173 10.57 9.73 23.91
N LYS A 174 9.50 9.30 24.59
CA LYS A 174 9.16 9.80 25.92
C LYS A 174 10.25 9.48 26.93
N ARG A 175 10.82 8.28 26.94
CA ARG A 175 11.97 7.95 27.82
C ARG A 175 13.17 8.86 27.54
N LYS A 176 13.48 9.14 26.27
CA LYS A 176 14.52 10.10 25.87
C LYS A 176 14.20 11.55 26.22
N ALA A 177 12.92 11.94 26.19
CA ALA A 177 12.48 13.28 26.56
C ALA A 177 12.37 13.46 28.08
N THR A 178 12.12 12.38 28.83
CA THR A 178 12.17 12.33 30.30
C THR A 178 13.60 12.11 30.81
N GLU A 179 14.58 12.05 29.91
CA GLU A 179 16.02 12.06 30.18
C GLU A 179 16.49 13.49 30.57
N GLU A 180 15.70 14.12 31.43
CA GLU A 180 16.05 15.25 32.32
C GLU A 180 17.25 14.86 33.24
N TYR A 181 17.57 13.56 33.31
CA TYR A 181 18.79 13.00 33.90
C TYR A 181 20.09 13.40 33.21
N ARG A 182 20.07 13.94 31.98
CA ARG A 182 21.31 14.44 31.35
C ARG A 182 21.83 15.71 32.01
N GLU A 183 20.96 16.53 32.61
CA GLU A 183 21.43 17.74 33.32
C GLU A 183 22.07 17.40 34.68
N GLU A 184 21.48 16.44 35.42
CA GLU A 184 22.04 15.95 36.70
C GLU A 184 23.36 15.19 36.48
N ASP A 185 23.42 14.27 35.50
CA ASP A 185 24.64 13.54 35.18
C ASP A 185 25.74 14.46 34.62
N GLU A 186 25.40 15.49 33.84
CA GLU A 186 26.38 16.50 33.39
C GLU A 186 26.86 17.41 34.53
N GLU A 187 26.02 17.70 35.53
CA GLU A 187 26.42 18.47 36.69
C GLU A 187 27.30 17.65 37.65
N GLU A 188 26.96 16.38 37.87
CA GLU A 188 27.77 15.43 38.65
C GLU A 188 29.11 15.14 37.96
N LEU A 189 29.12 14.94 36.64
CA LEU A 189 30.36 14.78 35.87
C LEU A 189 31.25 16.04 35.96
N ARG A 190 30.66 17.24 35.85
CA ARG A 190 31.39 18.51 36.04
C ARG A 190 31.92 18.68 37.46
N GLN A 191 31.23 18.13 38.47
CA GLN A 191 31.71 18.15 39.84
C GLN A 191 32.88 17.18 40.04
N LEU A 192 32.76 15.94 39.55
CA LEU A 192 33.83 14.94 39.54
C LEU A 192 35.06 15.41 38.77
N GLU A 193 34.91 16.11 37.65
CA GLU A 193 36.04 16.71 36.91
C GLU A 193 36.75 17.80 37.72
N ARG A 194 36.01 18.63 38.47
CA ARG A 194 36.61 19.63 39.37
C ARG A 194 37.35 18.97 40.53
N GLU A 195 36.76 17.95 41.13
CA GLU A 195 37.37 17.20 42.24
C GLU A 195 38.64 16.47 41.78
N ASN A 196 38.61 15.80 40.62
CA ASN A 196 39.80 15.19 40.04
C ASN A 196 40.90 16.21 39.77
N ARG A 197 40.57 17.38 39.24
CA ARG A 197 41.57 18.43 39.00
C ARG A 197 42.21 18.94 40.29
N VAL A 198 41.45 19.08 41.38
CA VAL A 198 41.99 19.46 42.69
C VAL A 198 42.91 18.36 43.22
N LEU A 199 42.51 17.09 43.10
CA LEU A 199 43.33 15.96 43.51
C LEU A 199 44.62 15.85 42.70
N GLU A 200 44.58 16.10 41.39
CA GLU A 200 45.77 16.17 40.53
C GLU A 200 46.72 17.29 40.96
N GLU A 201 46.19 18.47 41.31
CA GLU A 201 46.97 19.59 41.82
C GLU A 201 47.57 19.26 43.21
N GLU A 202 46.85 18.56 44.09
CA GLU A 202 47.35 18.07 45.38
C GLU A 202 48.44 17.00 45.22
N ILE A 203 48.26 16.03 44.32
CA ILE A 203 49.26 15.00 44.00
C ILE A 203 50.53 15.67 43.48
N ALA A 204 50.42 16.61 42.55
CA ALA A 204 51.58 17.32 42.00
C ALA A 204 52.33 18.12 43.08
N GLU A 205 51.62 18.68 44.06
CA GLU A 205 52.26 19.36 45.20
C GLU A 205 52.90 18.36 46.17
N GLN A 206 52.26 17.23 46.45
CA GLN A 206 52.85 16.15 47.26
C GLN A 206 54.10 15.57 46.62
N GLU A 207 54.11 15.37 45.30
CA GLU A 207 55.31 14.93 44.55
C GLU A 207 56.45 15.94 44.66
N ARG A 208 56.17 17.25 44.64
CA ARG A 208 57.19 18.29 44.88
C ARG A 208 57.74 18.24 46.30
N VAL A 209 56.87 18.02 47.29
CA VAL A 209 57.26 17.87 48.69
C VAL A 209 58.13 16.63 48.88
N LEU A 210 57.73 15.49 48.30
CA LEU A 210 58.51 14.25 48.33
C LEU A 210 59.87 14.44 47.66
N ALA A 211 59.93 15.04 46.47
CA ALA A 211 61.19 15.32 45.79
C ALA A 211 62.10 16.27 46.59
N ARG A 212 61.53 17.17 47.39
CA ARG A 212 62.29 18.01 48.32
C ARG A 212 62.81 17.21 49.51
N GLN A 213 61.97 16.36 50.11
CA GLN A 213 62.37 15.50 51.23
C GLN A 213 63.45 14.50 50.80
N GLU A 214 63.37 13.92 49.61
CA GLU A 214 64.42 13.04 49.06
C GLU A 214 65.76 13.77 48.91
N ARG A 215 65.75 15.04 48.51
CA ARG A 215 66.98 15.86 48.46
C ARG A 215 67.52 16.14 49.86
N GLU A 216 66.65 16.50 50.80
CA GLU A 216 67.05 16.74 52.20
C GLU A 216 67.66 15.47 52.82
N ILE A 217 67.06 14.30 52.58
CA ILE A 217 67.59 13.00 52.99
C ILE A 217 68.95 12.73 52.35
N ALA A 218 69.11 12.96 51.04
CA ALA A 218 70.38 12.75 50.35
C ALA A 218 71.49 13.67 50.87
N GLU A 219 71.16 14.93 51.18
CA GLU A 219 72.10 15.87 51.82
C GLU A 219 72.50 15.42 53.23
N GLU A 220 71.55 14.88 54.00
CA GLU A 220 71.78 14.37 55.36
C GLU A 220 72.58 13.05 55.35
N GLU A 221 72.35 12.17 54.37
CA GLU A 221 73.19 10.98 54.13
C GLU A 221 74.62 11.35 53.75
N GLU A 222 74.82 12.36 52.90
CA GLU A 222 76.15 12.86 52.56
C GLU A 222 76.85 13.45 53.80
N HIS A 223 76.11 14.19 54.64
CA HIS A 223 76.62 14.71 55.90
C HIS A 223 77.02 13.58 56.87
N ALA A 224 76.16 12.58 57.05
CA ALA A 224 76.42 11.42 57.90
C ALA A 224 77.62 10.60 57.39
N MET A 225 77.82 10.49 56.08
CA MET A 225 79.01 9.85 55.49
C MET A 225 80.28 10.62 55.83
N ARG A 226 80.28 11.95 55.72
CA ARG A 226 81.42 12.80 56.10
C ARG A 226 81.72 12.70 57.60
N GLU A 227 80.70 12.67 58.46
CA GLU A 227 80.88 12.47 59.90
C GLU A 227 81.45 11.08 60.22
N ARG A 228 81.01 10.03 59.52
CA ARG A 228 81.60 8.68 59.63
C ARG A 228 83.08 8.67 59.24
N GLU A 229 83.46 9.31 58.14
CA GLU A 229 84.87 9.43 57.74
C GLU A 229 85.71 10.21 58.78
N GLN A 230 85.12 11.20 59.45
CA GLN A 230 85.78 11.92 60.54
C GLN A 230 85.92 11.03 61.79
N LEU A 231 84.89 10.26 62.11
CA LEU A 231 84.92 9.28 63.20
C LEU A 231 86.01 8.22 62.97
N GLU A 232 86.10 7.66 61.77
CA GLU A 232 87.12 6.66 61.42
C GLU A 232 88.56 7.23 61.57
N LYS A 233 88.77 8.49 61.16
CA LYS A 233 90.05 9.20 61.40
C LYS A 233 90.34 9.40 62.88
N LEU A 234 89.33 9.77 63.68
CA LEU A 234 89.46 9.92 65.12
C LEU A 234 89.72 8.58 65.82
N GLU A 235 89.11 7.49 65.35
CA GLU A 235 89.36 6.13 65.83
C GLU A 235 90.78 5.66 65.51
N GLU A 236 91.31 5.97 64.32
CA GLU A 236 92.72 5.74 64.00
C GLU A 236 93.69 6.54 64.89
N GLU A 237 93.34 7.79 65.20
CA GLU A 237 94.11 8.63 66.14
C GLU A 237 94.03 8.09 67.58
N LEU A 238 92.86 7.63 68.01
CA LEU A 238 92.66 6.98 69.30
C LEU A 238 93.45 5.68 69.40
N ALA A 239 93.43 4.83 68.38
CA ALA A 239 94.22 3.59 68.34
C ALA A 239 95.74 3.87 68.41
N LYS A 240 96.22 4.95 67.78
CA LYS A 240 97.61 5.43 67.92
C LYS A 240 97.90 5.93 69.34
N ALA A 241 96.97 6.64 69.97
CA ALA A 241 97.08 7.12 71.34
C ALA A 241 97.02 5.97 72.37
N GLU A 242 96.20 4.94 72.16
CA GLU A 242 96.14 3.75 73.00
C GLU A 242 97.42 2.92 72.89
N LYS A 243 98.02 2.84 71.71
CA LYS A 243 99.31 2.18 71.49
C LYS A 243 100.45 2.91 72.22
N THR A 244 100.49 4.25 72.21
CA THR A 244 101.46 5.02 72.99
C THR A 244 101.20 4.95 74.50
N ASN A 245 99.93 4.86 74.92
CA ASN A 245 99.56 4.63 76.33
C ASN A 245 99.95 3.23 76.81
N LYS A 246 99.87 2.22 75.94
CA LYS A 246 100.34 0.86 76.21
C LYS A 246 101.87 0.80 76.32
N GLU A 247 102.60 1.50 75.45
CA GLU A 247 104.07 1.62 75.51
C GLU A 247 104.55 2.44 76.75
N LEU A 248 103.74 3.38 77.25
CA LEU A 248 103.99 4.10 78.50
C LEU A 248 103.66 3.27 79.75
N LYS A 249 102.61 2.44 79.69
CA LYS A 249 102.26 1.48 80.76
C LYS A 249 103.32 0.38 80.90
N GLU A 250 103.85 -0.15 79.79
CA GLU A 250 104.94 -1.14 79.79
C GLU A 250 106.25 -0.59 80.38
N LYS A 251 106.48 0.73 80.35
CA LYS A 251 107.64 1.40 81.00
C LYS A 251 107.43 1.76 82.47
N MET A 252 106.18 1.82 82.94
CA MET A 252 105.87 2.06 84.36
C MET A 252 105.75 0.76 85.17
N GLU A 253 105.66 -0.39 84.48
CA GLU A 253 105.51 -1.72 85.09
C GLU A 253 106.85 -2.43 85.39
N GLU A 254 107.98 -1.72 85.22
CA GLU A 254 109.33 -2.19 85.56
C GLU A 254 109.85 -1.66 86.93
N GLU A 255 109.13 -0.76 87.62
CA GLU A 255 109.59 -0.13 88.87
C GLU A 255 108.77 -0.41 90.15
N ARG A 256 107.81 -1.33 90.13
CA ARG A 256 106.95 -1.54 91.32
C ARG A 256 106.76 -2.99 91.73
N LYS A 257 107.87 -3.67 92.04
CA LYS A 257 107.85 -4.96 92.74
C LYS A 257 108.76 -4.96 93.97
N ASN A 258 108.28 -4.38 95.08
CA ASN A 258 108.72 -4.71 96.44
C ASN A 258 107.78 -4.12 97.51
N SER A 259 107.43 -4.96 98.52
CA SER A 259 106.79 -4.64 99.81
C SER A 259 105.26 -4.50 99.76
N LYS A 260 104.42 -5.09 100.62
CA LYS A 260 104.56 -6.01 101.77
C LYS A 260 103.15 -6.57 102.07
N GLU A 261 103.16 -7.73 102.70
CA GLU A 261 102.14 -8.43 103.52
C GLU A 261 100.99 -7.59 104.09
N MET A 262 99.74 -8.09 103.99
CA MET A 262 98.77 -8.09 105.12
C MET A 262 97.51 -8.96 104.90
N ASP A 263 97.19 -9.73 105.94
CA ASP A 263 95.90 -10.28 106.44
C ASP A 263 95.02 -11.24 105.59
N PRO A 264 94.95 -12.55 105.93
CA PRO A 264 94.22 -13.58 105.14
C PRO A 264 92.69 -13.59 105.28
N GLU A 265 92.08 -12.84 106.21
CA GLU A 265 90.61 -12.85 106.40
C GLU A 265 89.89 -11.77 105.57
N LEU A 266 90.51 -10.62 105.30
CA LEU A 266 89.97 -9.60 104.40
C LEU A 266 90.05 -10.04 102.93
N HIS A 267 91.07 -10.82 102.55
CA HIS A 267 91.22 -11.33 101.19
C HIS A 267 90.10 -12.30 100.82
N LYS A 268 89.68 -13.19 101.74
CA LYS A 268 88.55 -14.09 101.50
C LYS A 268 87.22 -13.35 101.34
N ALA A 269 87.01 -12.27 102.11
CA ALA A 269 85.80 -11.46 102.01
C ALA A 269 85.77 -10.62 100.71
N MET A 270 86.90 -10.02 100.32
CA MET A 270 87.03 -9.30 99.05
C MET A 270 86.94 -10.25 97.84
N GLU A 271 87.48 -11.46 97.94
CA GLU A 271 87.42 -12.45 96.87
C GLU A 271 86.02 -13.05 96.71
N GLN A 272 85.31 -13.28 97.81
CA GLN A 272 83.88 -13.64 97.76
C GLN A 272 83.01 -12.50 97.23
N MET A 273 83.26 -11.26 97.65
CA MET A 273 82.56 -10.07 97.13
C MET A 273 82.81 -9.89 95.63
N LYS A 274 84.05 -10.11 95.18
CA LYS A 274 84.41 -10.06 93.75
C LYS A 274 83.75 -11.18 92.94
N ILE A 275 83.65 -12.40 93.50
CA ILE A 275 82.91 -13.51 92.88
C ILE A 275 81.42 -13.19 92.76
N GLU A 276 80.82 -12.57 93.78
CA GLU A 276 79.42 -12.14 93.75
C GLU A 276 79.20 -10.95 92.80
N GLU A 277 80.11 -9.98 92.75
CA GLU A 277 80.10 -8.88 91.77
C GLU A 277 80.23 -9.41 90.33
N ASP A 278 81.12 -10.38 90.08
CA ASP A 278 81.26 -11.03 88.78
C ASP A 278 80.00 -11.82 88.38
N LYS A 279 79.28 -12.40 89.34
CA LYS A 279 77.98 -13.05 89.08
C LYS A 279 76.88 -12.03 88.78
N VAL A 280 76.84 -10.93 89.51
CA VAL A 280 75.88 -9.84 89.25
C VAL A 280 76.14 -9.24 87.87
N ALA A 281 77.39 -8.96 87.50
CA ALA A 281 77.76 -8.48 86.17
C ALA A 281 77.31 -9.43 85.05
N LYS A 282 77.49 -10.75 85.23
CA LYS A 282 77.00 -11.76 84.26
C LYS A 282 75.48 -11.84 84.17
N LEU A 283 74.78 -11.61 85.28
CA LEU A 283 73.32 -11.57 85.29
C LEU A 283 72.79 -10.28 84.63
N GLU A 284 73.44 -9.15 84.87
CA GLU A 284 73.13 -7.87 84.20
C GLU A 284 73.39 -7.94 82.69
N GLU A 285 74.47 -8.61 82.26
CA GLU A 285 74.75 -8.89 80.85
C GLU A 285 73.64 -9.74 80.22
N LYS A 286 73.21 -10.82 80.90
CA LYS A 286 72.08 -11.65 80.45
C LYS A 286 70.76 -10.91 80.41
N VAL A 287 70.50 -9.99 81.35
CA VAL A 287 69.29 -9.17 81.34
C VAL A 287 69.30 -8.24 80.14
N LYS A 288 70.44 -7.61 79.82
CA LYS A 288 70.58 -6.79 78.60
C LYS A 288 70.38 -7.61 77.32
N GLU A 289 70.97 -8.80 77.24
CA GLU A 289 70.78 -9.72 76.10
C GLU A 289 69.30 -10.08 75.92
N MET A 290 68.60 -10.43 77.02
CA MET A 290 67.16 -10.71 76.99
C MET A 290 66.31 -9.47 76.64
N GLU A 291 66.72 -8.27 77.02
CA GLU A 291 66.05 -7.03 76.65
C GLU A 291 66.21 -6.69 75.16
N GLU A 292 67.41 -6.94 74.60
CA GLU A 292 67.65 -6.84 73.16
C GLU A 292 66.83 -7.87 72.37
N ASP A 293 66.82 -9.14 72.81
CA ASP A 293 65.99 -10.19 72.22
C ASP A 293 64.49 -9.83 72.27
N ARG A 294 64.01 -9.28 73.39
CA ARG A 294 62.62 -8.80 73.52
C ARG A 294 62.32 -7.72 72.49
N ARG A 295 63.24 -6.75 72.31
CA ARG A 295 63.08 -5.65 71.37
C ARG A 295 63.08 -6.13 69.92
N VAL A 296 63.91 -7.11 69.59
CA VAL A 296 63.92 -7.77 68.26
C VAL A 296 62.60 -8.51 68.03
N MET A 297 62.10 -9.26 69.01
CA MET A 297 60.82 -9.96 68.91
C MET A 297 59.63 -9.01 68.74
N GLU A 298 59.65 -7.86 69.43
CA GLU A 298 58.62 -6.82 69.30
C GLU A 298 58.57 -6.25 67.88
N ASN A 299 59.74 -5.94 67.29
CA ASN A 299 59.87 -5.49 65.90
C ASN A 299 59.43 -6.57 64.89
N ILE A 300 59.78 -7.84 65.12
CA ILE A 300 59.30 -8.95 64.30
C ILE A 300 57.77 -9.06 64.37
N GLY A 301 57.18 -8.87 65.55
CA GLY A 301 55.73 -8.88 65.76
C GLY A 301 55.00 -7.72 65.09
N GLU A 302 55.61 -6.54 65.00
CA GLU A 302 55.11 -5.41 64.21
C GLU A 302 55.16 -5.71 62.71
N ARG A 303 56.31 -6.18 62.20
CA ARG A 303 56.46 -6.57 60.79
C ARG A 303 55.50 -7.69 60.36
N LEU A 304 55.23 -8.65 61.24
CA LEU A 304 54.25 -9.71 60.98
C LEU A 304 52.82 -9.17 60.89
N ARG A 305 52.48 -8.15 61.69
CA ARG A 305 51.17 -7.48 61.59
C ARG A 305 51.04 -6.71 60.27
N GLU A 306 52.05 -5.93 59.90
CA GLU A 306 52.07 -5.22 58.62
C GLU A 306 51.96 -6.21 57.43
N ALA A 307 52.67 -7.33 57.49
CA ALA A 307 52.59 -8.36 56.46
C ALA A 307 51.18 -8.99 56.35
N ASN A 308 50.49 -9.21 57.48
CA ASN A 308 49.11 -9.69 57.48
C ASN A 308 48.14 -8.65 56.89
N ASP A 309 48.28 -7.38 57.25
CA ASP A 309 47.41 -6.32 56.73
C ASP A 309 47.55 -6.19 55.20
N VAL A 310 48.78 -6.33 54.67
CA VAL A 310 49.03 -6.37 53.22
C VAL A 310 48.41 -7.61 52.58
N MET A 311 48.54 -8.78 53.23
CA MET A 311 47.97 -10.04 52.74
C MET A 311 46.43 -9.96 52.65
N GLU A 312 45.77 -9.36 53.64
CA GLU A 312 44.31 -9.18 53.65
C GLU A 312 43.86 -8.27 52.50
N LYS A 313 44.55 -7.14 52.27
CA LYS A 313 44.29 -6.26 51.12
C LYS A 313 44.48 -6.96 49.78
N ILE A 314 45.50 -7.81 49.65
CA ILE A 314 45.72 -8.58 48.41
C ILE A 314 44.56 -9.55 48.16
N LEU A 315 44.05 -10.21 49.21
CA LEU A 315 42.91 -11.11 49.09
C LEU A 315 41.63 -10.37 48.66
N GLU A 316 41.37 -9.19 49.23
CA GLU A 316 40.23 -8.35 48.82
C GLU A 316 40.33 -7.90 47.36
N GLU A 317 41.51 -7.44 46.93
CA GLU A 317 41.74 -7.05 45.53
C GLU A 317 41.64 -8.24 44.57
N GLN A 318 42.06 -9.43 45.00
CA GLN A 318 41.93 -10.66 44.22
C GLN A 318 40.45 -11.05 44.03
N GLU A 319 39.61 -10.92 45.06
CA GLU A 319 38.17 -11.16 44.93
C GLU A 319 37.50 -10.14 43.99
N LYS A 320 37.88 -8.86 44.06
CA LYS A 320 37.39 -7.83 43.12
C LYS A 320 37.80 -8.14 41.68
N HIS A 321 39.06 -8.54 41.48
CA HIS A 321 39.57 -8.91 40.16
C HIS A 321 38.79 -10.09 39.57
N ASP A 322 38.51 -11.12 40.37
CA ASP A 322 37.75 -12.28 39.90
C ASP A 322 36.31 -11.91 39.50
N LYS A 323 35.63 -11.05 40.28
CA LYS A 323 34.30 -10.51 39.91
C LYS A 323 34.34 -9.68 38.62
N MET A 324 35.35 -8.82 38.46
CA MET A 324 35.52 -8.03 37.23
C MET A 324 35.80 -8.93 36.02
N LYS A 325 36.57 -10.01 36.20
CA LYS A 325 36.87 -10.97 35.14
C LYS A 325 35.63 -11.74 34.69
N GLU A 326 34.77 -12.16 35.63
CA GLU A 326 33.47 -12.78 35.30
C GLU A 326 32.56 -11.82 34.53
N ALA A 327 32.44 -10.57 34.99
CA ALA A 327 31.65 -9.54 34.30
C ALA A 327 32.19 -9.23 32.89
N LEU A 328 33.51 -9.23 32.72
CA LEU A 328 34.16 -9.04 31.42
C LEU A 328 33.83 -10.19 30.46
N GLU A 329 33.84 -11.43 30.94
CA GLU A 329 33.52 -12.59 30.12
C GLU A 329 32.04 -12.62 29.72
N GLU A 330 31.14 -12.25 30.64
CA GLU A 330 29.71 -12.10 30.33
C GLU A 330 29.46 -11.00 29.29
N SER A 331 30.14 -9.85 29.44
CA SER A 331 30.05 -8.75 28.47
C SER A 331 30.56 -9.17 27.09
N LYS A 332 31.67 -9.90 27.01
CA LYS A 332 32.19 -10.46 25.75
C LYS A 332 31.21 -11.42 25.10
N SER A 333 30.56 -12.29 25.87
CA SER A 333 29.53 -13.20 25.35
C SER A 333 28.37 -12.42 24.75
N LYS A 334 27.88 -11.39 25.44
CA LYS A 334 26.79 -10.52 24.95
C LYS A 334 27.19 -9.76 23.68
N ILE A 335 28.43 -9.28 23.60
CA ILE A 335 28.95 -8.62 22.38
C ILE A 335 28.94 -9.61 21.21
N ALA A 336 29.42 -10.84 21.40
CA ALA A 336 29.44 -11.85 20.35
C ALA A 336 28.01 -12.22 19.87
N GLU A 337 27.05 -12.36 20.79
CA GLU A 337 25.64 -12.60 20.44
C GLU A 337 25.04 -11.44 19.63
N ASN A 338 25.28 -10.20 20.06
CA ASN A 338 24.82 -9.00 19.36
C ASN A 338 25.48 -8.84 17.98
N GLU A 339 26.75 -9.20 17.83
CA GLU A 339 27.44 -9.20 16.54
C GLU A 339 26.83 -10.23 15.57
N GLU A 340 26.49 -11.42 16.06
CA GLU A 340 25.81 -12.44 15.26
C GLU A 340 24.41 -11.98 14.82
N GLU A 341 23.65 -11.34 15.72
CA GLU A 341 22.34 -10.77 15.40
C GLU A 341 22.45 -9.63 14.38
N THR A 342 23.42 -8.74 14.54
CA THR A 342 23.70 -7.66 13.58
C THR A 342 24.02 -8.23 12.20
N TRP A 343 24.84 -9.28 12.12
CA TRP A 343 25.16 -9.94 10.86
C TRP A 343 23.93 -10.57 10.19
N LYS A 344 23.04 -11.21 10.97
CA LYS A 344 21.77 -11.75 10.46
C LYS A 344 20.86 -10.64 9.92
N LEU A 345 20.78 -9.52 10.63
CA LEU A 345 19.99 -8.36 10.20
C LEU A 345 20.54 -7.74 8.91
N ASP A 346 21.86 -7.57 8.80
CA ASP A 346 22.51 -7.07 7.59
C ASP A 346 22.26 -7.98 6.37
N ALA A 347 22.35 -9.30 6.55
CA ALA A 347 22.04 -10.25 5.49
C ALA A 347 20.58 -10.14 5.01
N LYS A 348 19.63 -9.95 5.95
CA LYS A 348 18.22 -9.73 5.63
C LYS A 348 17.99 -8.40 4.94
N LEU A 349 18.68 -7.34 5.36
CA LEU A 349 18.61 -6.01 4.77
C LEU A 349 19.10 -6.02 3.32
N GLU A 350 20.21 -6.70 3.06
CA GLU A 350 20.75 -6.90 1.70
C GLU A 350 19.78 -7.70 0.81
N GLN A 351 19.14 -8.75 1.34
CA GLN A 351 18.11 -9.50 0.62
C GLN A 351 16.91 -8.61 0.26
N LEU A 352 16.41 -7.81 1.20
CA LEU A 352 15.28 -6.90 0.99
C LEU A 352 15.62 -5.82 -0.04
N LYS A 353 16.83 -5.24 0.01
CA LYS A 353 17.29 -4.28 -1.00
C LYS A 353 17.29 -4.86 -2.42
N ARG A 354 17.70 -6.12 -2.59
CA ARG A 354 17.65 -6.79 -3.90
C ARG A 354 16.23 -7.03 -4.38
N GLN A 355 15.31 -7.38 -3.47
CA GLN A 355 13.89 -7.52 -3.78
C GLN A 355 13.27 -6.18 -4.19
N GLU A 356 13.57 -5.11 -3.46
CA GLU A 356 13.14 -3.75 -3.78
C GLU A 356 13.62 -3.34 -5.17
N GLN A 357 14.91 -3.54 -5.47
CA GLN A 357 15.47 -3.22 -6.79
C GLN A 357 14.75 -4.01 -7.90
N THR A 358 14.51 -5.30 -7.71
CA THR A 358 13.82 -6.15 -8.69
C THR A 358 12.38 -5.68 -8.93
N LEU A 359 11.66 -5.33 -7.87
CA LEU A 359 10.30 -4.79 -7.96
C LEU A 359 10.28 -3.43 -8.64
N ASN A 360 11.25 -2.57 -8.35
CA ASN A 360 11.35 -1.25 -8.95
C ASN A 360 11.65 -1.35 -10.46
N GLU A 361 12.55 -2.24 -10.87
CA GLU A 361 12.81 -2.54 -12.29
C GLU A 361 11.55 -3.08 -13.00
N ARG A 362 10.79 -3.96 -12.34
CA ARG A 362 9.52 -4.47 -12.88
C ARG A 362 8.48 -3.35 -13.02
N MET A 363 8.37 -2.48 -12.03
CA MET A 363 7.47 -1.32 -12.06
C MET A 363 7.84 -0.37 -13.20
N GLN A 364 9.13 -0.06 -13.38
CA GLN A 364 9.60 0.79 -14.49
C GLN A 364 9.28 0.19 -15.85
N ARG A 365 9.47 -1.13 -16.04
CA ARG A 365 9.10 -1.82 -17.28
C ARG A 365 7.59 -1.75 -17.55
N LEU A 366 6.76 -1.94 -16.53
CA LEU A 366 5.32 -1.85 -16.66
C LEU A 366 4.86 -0.42 -16.99
N LYS A 367 5.47 0.60 -16.36
CA LYS A 367 5.20 2.01 -16.69
C LYS A 367 5.55 2.32 -18.14
N ALA A 368 6.75 1.95 -18.59
CA ALA A 368 7.16 2.14 -19.98
C ALA A 368 6.24 1.41 -20.98
N GLN A 369 5.81 0.19 -20.65
CA GLN A 369 4.84 -0.55 -21.47
C GLN A 369 3.47 0.11 -21.48
N GLY A 370 3.01 0.66 -20.35
CA GLY A 370 1.77 1.41 -20.22
C GLY A 370 1.79 2.68 -21.09
N GLU A 371 2.86 3.48 -20.99
CA GLU A 371 3.05 4.69 -21.80
C GLU A 371 3.04 4.36 -23.30
N LEU A 372 3.72 3.29 -23.71
CA LEU A 372 3.80 2.89 -25.12
C LEU A 372 2.44 2.43 -25.66
N LYS A 373 1.65 1.71 -24.85
CA LYS A 373 0.27 1.32 -25.17
C LYS A 373 -0.65 2.53 -25.23
N GLU A 374 -0.50 3.47 -24.31
CA GLU A 374 -1.30 4.71 -24.31
C GLU A 374 -1.02 5.55 -25.55
N GLN A 375 0.25 5.72 -25.93
CA GLN A 375 0.63 6.42 -27.16
C GLN A 375 0.07 5.71 -28.40
N ALA A 376 0.14 4.38 -28.47
CA ALA A 376 -0.43 3.61 -29.56
C ALA A 376 -1.96 3.76 -29.64
N ALA A 377 -2.66 3.72 -28.50
CA ALA A 377 -4.10 3.92 -28.43
C ALA A 377 -4.50 5.33 -28.86
N ARG A 378 -3.77 6.37 -28.40
CA ARG A 378 -3.97 7.77 -28.81
C ARG A 378 -3.76 7.95 -30.31
N ALA A 379 -2.73 7.33 -30.89
CA ALA A 379 -2.47 7.38 -32.33
C ALA A 379 -3.58 6.67 -33.13
N ALA A 380 -4.04 5.50 -32.67
CA ALA A 380 -5.13 4.78 -33.31
C ALA A 380 -6.45 5.57 -33.25
N LEU A 381 -6.75 6.20 -32.12
CA LEU A 381 -7.93 7.04 -31.95
C LEU A 381 -7.90 8.25 -32.89
N LYS A 382 -6.76 8.95 -32.97
CA LYS A 382 -6.59 10.06 -33.92
C LYS A 382 -6.76 9.61 -35.37
N SER A 383 -6.19 8.48 -35.75
CA SER A 383 -6.36 7.93 -37.11
C SER A 383 -7.81 7.55 -37.40
N ALA A 384 -8.54 7.03 -36.41
CA ALA A 384 -9.97 6.71 -36.54
C ALA A 384 -10.82 7.99 -36.66
N GLU A 385 -10.50 9.04 -35.92
CA GLU A 385 -11.15 10.36 -36.03
C GLU A 385 -10.94 10.97 -37.42
N GLU A 386 -9.70 10.96 -37.93
CA GLU A 386 -9.37 11.44 -39.28
C GLU A 386 -10.11 10.63 -40.36
N ALA A 387 -10.21 9.31 -40.20
CA ALA A 387 -10.96 8.45 -41.12
C ALA A 387 -12.47 8.72 -41.08
N LEU A 388 -13.04 8.93 -39.89
CA LEU A 388 -14.45 9.27 -39.71
C LEU A 388 -14.78 10.62 -40.35
N GLU A 389 -13.92 11.62 -40.17
CA GLU A 389 -14.10 12.94 -40.76
C GLU A 389 -14.02 12.88 -42.30
N ALA A 390 -13.07 12.11 -42.84
CA ALA A 390 -12.98 11.86 -44.27
C ALA A 390 -14.23 11.17 -44.83
N GLU A 391 -14.80 10.21 -44.09
CA GLU A 391 -16.01 9.51 -44.50
C GLU A 391 -17.26 10.39 -44.43
N LYS A 392 -17.38 11.25 -43.39
CA LYS A 392 -18.42 12.28 -43.32
C LYS A 392 -18.34 13.24 -44.51
N ALA A 393 -17.15 13.75 -44.84
CA ALA A 393 -16.96 14.63 -45.99
C ALA A 393 -17.35 13.95 -47.32
N ARG A 394 -17.06 12.65 -47.48
CA ARG A 394 -17.52 11.86 -48.63
C ARG A 394 -19.03 11.69 -48.64
N ALA A 395 -19.65 11.40 -47.50
CA ALA A 395 -21.09 11.26 -47.39
C ALA A 395 -21.82 12.56 -47.75
N ASP A 396 -21.32 13.70 -47.26
CA ASP A 396 -21.87 15.02 -47.60
C ASP A 396 -21.71 15.35 -49.09
N SER A 397 -20.55 15.04 -49.67
CA SER A 397 -20.33 15.22 -51.12
C SER A 397 -21.26 14.33 -51.96
N ASN A 398 -21.43 13.06 -51.57
CA ASN A 398 -22.34 12.15 -52.25
C ASN A 398 -23.80 12.59 -52.11
N LYS A 399 -24.20 13.08 -50.93
CA LYS A 399 -25.53 13.64 -50.71
C LYS A 399 -25.78 14.84 -51.63
N ALA A 400 -24.82 15.76 -51.73
CA ALA A 400 -24.93 16.92 -52.63
C ALA A 400 -25.06 16.51 -54.10
N LYS A 401 -24.28 15.50 -54.55
CA LYS A 401 -24.40 14.94 -55.91
C LYS A 401 -25.76 14.29 -56.14
N ASN A 402 -26.24 13.47 -55.21
CA ASN A 402 -27.56 12.84 -55.32
C ASN A 402 -28.67 13.90 -55.41
N GLU A 403 -28.60 14.97 -54.63
CA GLU A 403 -29.57 16.08 -54.71
C GLU A 403 -29.52 16.81 -56.06
N GLU A 404 -28.34 16.92 -56.69
CA GLU A 404 -28.18 17.49 -58.03
C GLU A 404 -28.76 16.54 -59.10
N GLU A 405 -28.42 15.26 -59.05
CA GLU A 405 -28.96 14.22 -59.93
C GLU A 405 -30.50 14.13 -59.82
N GLU A 406 -31.07 14.24 -58.62
CA GLU A 406 -32.52 14.28 -58.43
C GLU A 406 -33.17 15.50 -59.11
N ARG A 407 -32.53 16.68 -59.03
CA ARG A 407 -33.01 17.88 -59.72
C ARG A 407 -32.94 17.71 -61.24
N GLU A 408 -31.87 17.13 -61.75
CA GLU A 408 -31.74 16.83 -63.18
C GLU A 408 -32.80 15.84 -63.66
N ILE A 409 -33.03 14.75 -62.93
CA ILE A 409 -34.09 13.77 -63.21
C ILE A 409 -35.46 14.46 -63.23
N LEU A 410 -35.73 15.35 -62.28
CA LEU A 410 -37.00 16.09 -62.23
C LEU A 410 -37.15 17.02 -63.46
N ALA A 411 -36.09 17.72 -63.85
CA ALA A 411 -36.07 18.59 -65.03
C ALA A 411 -36.29 17.78 -66.33
N LEU A 412 -35.61 16.64 -66.47
CA LEU A 412 -35.78 15.69 -67.57
C LEU A 412 -37.20 15.14 -67.64
N LYS A 413 -37.79 14.72 -66.51
CA LYS A 413 -39.20 14.27 -66.44
C LYS A 413 -40.16 15.37 -66.90
N LYS A 414 -39.93 16.61 -66.48
CA LYS A 414 -40.75 17.76 -66.90
C LYS A 414 -40.63 18.02 -68.41
N SER A 415 -39.41 17.95 -68.95
CA SER A 415 -39.15 18.07 -70.39
C SER A 415 -39.84 16.94 -71.18
N MET A 416 -39.70 15.70 -70.73
CA MET A 416 -40.35 14.53 -71.34
C MET A 416 -41.87 14.66 -71.37
N ASN A 417 -42.48 15.12 -70.27
CA ASN A 417 -43.91 15.37 -70.21
C ASN A 417 -44.34 16.47 -71.17
N ARG A 418 -43.58 17.56 -71.28
CA ARG A 418 -43.85 18.63 -72.24
C ARG A 418 -43.80 18.13 -73.68
N VAL A 419 -42.77 17.37 -74.05
CA VAL A 419 -42.66 16.78 -75.40
C VAL A 419 -43.82 15.82 -75.66
N ARG A 420 -44.23 15.04 -74.65
CA ARG A 420 -45.39 14.14 -74.76
C ARG A 420 -46.68 14.92 -75.00
N GLU A 421 -46.91 16.00 -74.27
CA GLU A 421 -48.08 16.88 -74.45
C GLU A 421 -48.07 17.55 -75.83
N GLU A 422 -46.90 18.05 -76.27
CA GLU A 422 -46.73 18.61 -77.63
C GLU A 422 -47.05 17.56 -78.70
N HIS A 423 -46.52 16.34 -78.56
CA HIS A 423 -46.82 15.24 -79.48
C HIS A 423 -48.31 14.86 -79.51
N VAL A 424 -48.97 14.81 -78.35
CA VAL A 424 -50.43 14.57 -78.29
C VAL A 424 -51.20 15.69 -79.01
N ARG A 425 -50.84 16.95 -78.80
CA ARG A 425 -51.45 18.09 -79.51
C ARG A 425 -51.23 17.99 -81.03
N GLU A 426 -50.03 17.62 -81.46
CA GLU A 426 -49.71 17.43 -82.87
C GLU A 426 -50.52 16.28 -83.50
N MET A 427 -50.64 15.16 -82.78
CA MET A 427 -51.46 14.01 -83.20
C MET A 427 -52.95 14.37 -83.30
N GLU A 428 -53.49 15.14 -82.34
CA GLU A 428 -54.86 15.66 -82.42
C GLU A 428 -55.05 16.62 -83.59
N ALA A 429 -54.09 17.51 -83.84
CA ALA A 429 -54.12 18.44 -84.97
C ALA A 429 -54.04 17.70 -86.30
N LEU A 430 -53.18 16.68 -86.41
CA LEU A 430 -53.09 15.81 -87.57
C LEU A 430 -54.38 15.03 -87.78
N GLY A 431 -54.98 14.50 -86.71
CA GLY A 431 -56.29 13.84 -86.74
C GLY A 431 -57.40 14.75 -87.26
N LYS A 432 -57.44 16.03 -86.82
CA LYS A 432 -58.37 17.04 -87.34
C LYS A 432 -58.15 17.30 -88.83
N LYS A 433 -56.91 17.51 -89.26
CA LYS A 433 -56.57 17.69 -90.68
C LYS A 433 -56.95 16.47 -91.53
N PHE A 434 -56.76 15.26 -91.01
CA PHE A 434 -57.16 14.03 -91.70
C PHE A 434 -58.69 13.93 -91.83
N LEU A 435 -59.42 14.37 -90.80
CA LEU A 435 -60.88 14.42 -90.82
C LEU A 435 -61.40 15.46 -91.82
N GLU A 436 -60.78 16.64 -91.86
CA GLU A 436 -61.05 17.71 -92.84
C GLU A 436 -60.78 17.22 -94.26
N LEU A 437 -59.64 16.56 -94.49
CA LEU A 437 -59.30 15.96 -95.79
C LEU A 437 -60.34 14.89 -96.19
N ARG A 438 -60.77 14.05 -95.26
CA ARG A 438 -61.81 13.06 -95.53
C ARG A 438 -63.16 13.72 -95.86
N GLN A 439 -63.48 14.84 -95.22
CA GLN A 439 -64.68 15.62 -95.52
C GLN A 439 -64.59 16.31 -96.87
N THR A 440 -63.44 16.88 -97.25
CA THR A 440 -63.25 17.49 -98.58
C THR A 440 -63.24 16.44 -99.67
N VAL A 441 -62.63 15.27 -99.47
CA VAL A 441 -62.74 14.14 -100.41
C VAL A 441 -64.20 13.69 -100.55
N ARG A 442 -64.96 13.58 -99.45
CA ARG A 442 -66.40 13.28 -99.52
C ARG A 442 -67.20 14.35 -100.26
N LYS A 443 -66.93 15.64 -100.00
CA LYS A 443 -67.58 16.75 -100.70
C LYS A 443 -67.23 16.73 -102.19
N TYR A 444 -65.97 16.48 -102.53
CA TYR A 444 -65.52 16.35 -103.90
C TYR A 444 -66.20 15.17 -104.61
N HIS A 445 -66.24 13.98 -103.99
CA HIS A 445 -67.01 12.86 -104.50
C HIS A 445 -68.50 13.19 -104.62
N GLY A 446 -69.08 13.92 -103.66
CA GLY A 446 -70.47 14.38 -103.73
C GLY A 446 -70.74 15.26 -104.94
N VAL A 447 -69.90 16.27 -105.18
CA VAL A 447 -69.98 17.15 -106.36
C VAL A 447 -69.73 16.37 -107.66
N LEU A 448 -68.84 15.38 -107.65
CA LEU A 448 -68.58 14.52 -108.79
C LEU A 448 -69.78 13.62 -109.09
N PHE A 449 -70.43 13.07 -108.07
CA PHE A 449 -71.66 12.29 -108.20
C PHE A 449 -72.83 13.17 -108.65
N GLU A 450 -72.93 14.42 -108.19
CA GLU A 450 -73.93 15.39 -108.68
C GLU A 450 -73.69 15.78 -110.14
N ALA A 451 -72.43 16.01 -110.54
CA ALA A 451 -72.07 16.29 -111.92
C ALA A 451 -72.28 15.07 -112.84
N MET A 452 -72.01 13.86 -112.37
CA MET A 452 -72.32 12.62 -113.11
C MET A 452 -73.83 12.41 -113.22
N SER A 453 -74.61 12.70 -112.17
CA SER A 453 -76.08 12.65 -112.20
C SER A 453 -76.69 13.66 -113.18
N GLN A 454 -76.09 14.85 -113.32
CA GLN A 454 -76.54 15.85 -114.28
C GLN A 454 -76.19 15.49 -115.74
N VAL A 455 -75.09 14.76 -115.96
CA VAL A 455 -74.74 14.21 -117.27
C VAL A 455 -75.64 13.00 -117.61
N ASP A 456 -76.01 12.19 -116.63
CA ASP A 456 -76.99 11.11 -116.83
C ASP A 456 -78.39 11.69 -117.13
N ASP A 457 -78.83 12.76 -116.46
CA ASP A 457 -80.12 13.40 -116.72
C ASP A 457 -80.19 14.18 -118.06
N GLU A 458 -79.06 14.66 -118.61
CA GLU A 458 -78.98 15.27 -119.95
C GLU A 458 -78.81 14.26 -121.10
N ILE A 459 -78.44 13.00 -120.82
CA ILE A 459 -78.28 11.94 -121.84
C ILE A 459 -79.58 11.12 -122.03
N TYR A 460 -80.51 11.12 -121.07
CA TYR A 460 -81.76 10.32 -121.16
C TYR A 460 -82.97 11.01 -121.86
N GLN A 461 -82.79 12.14 -122.54
CA GLN A 461 -83.86 12.82 -123.31
C GLN A 461 -83.67 12.89 -124.83
N LEU A 462 -82.76 12.11 -125.42
CA LEU A 462 -82.73 11.90 -126.88
C LEU A 462 -82.52 10.42 -127.24
N ASP A 463 -83.63 9.83 -127.67
CA ASP A 463 -83.81 8.67 -128.53
C ASP A 463 -83.63 7.24 -127.98
N GLU A 464 -84.78 6.57 -127.96
CA GLU A 464 -84.99 5.23 -128.53
C GLU A 464 -83.91 4.83 -129.55
N ASN A 465 -83.15 3.78 -129.25
CA ASN A 465 -83.03 2.56 -130.07
C ASN A 465 -81.80 1.73 -129.65
N GLY A 466 -82.03 0.43 -129.42
CA GLY A 466 -81.05 -0.59 -129.82
C GLY A 466 -80.13 -1.17 -128.74
N ASN A 467 -80.62 -2.25 -128.13
CA ASN A 467 -80.02 -3.60 -128.15
C ASN A 467 -78.68 -3.91 -127.46
N SER A 468 -78.75 -5.02 -126.70
CA SER A 468 -77.76 -6.09 -126.44
C SER A 468 -76.49 -5.79 -125.60
N GLY A 469 -76.37 -6.53 -124.47
CA GLY A 469 -75.16 -6.68 -123.63
C GLY A 469 -74.03 -7.49 -124.30
N PRO A 470 -73.24 -8.35 -123.62
CA PRO A 470 -73.02 -8.62 -122.19
C PRO A 470 -71.51 -8.68 -121.80
N GLY A 471 -71.17 -9.15 -120.59
CA GLY A 471 -69.82 -9.61 -120.19
C GLY A 471 -68.92 -8.50 -119.62
N ASP A 472 -67.98 -8.73 -118.72
CA ASP A 472 -67.46 -9.95 -118.12
C ASP A 472 -66.75 -9.54 -116.81
N THR A 473 -66.86 -10.41 -115.80
CA THR A 473 -65.93 -10.67 -114.68
C THR A 473 -64.44 -10.79 -115.15
N PRO A 474 -63.38 -10.98 -114.32
CA PRO A 474 -63.32 -11.18 -112.86
C PRO A 474 -62.05 -10.61 -112.14
N MET A 475 -61.91 -10.94 -110.84
CA MET A 475 -60.66 -11.32 -110.12
C MET A 475 -59.54 -10.27 -110.01
N SER A 476 -58.72 -10.19 -108.97
CA SER A 476 -58.22 -11.18 -108.02
C SER A 476 -57.64 -10.38 -106.82
N GLU A 477 -57.81 -10.80 -105.56
CA GLU A 477 -56.78 -11.57 -104.81
C GLU A 477 -55.46 -10.77 -104.61
N MET A 478 -54.85 -10.65 -103.43
CA MET A 478 -54.52 -11.66 -102.42
C MET A 478 -53.97 -11.00 -101.13
N SER A 479 -54.21 -11.69 -100.00
CA SER A 479 -53.29 -12.01 -98.89
C SER A 479 -52.63 -10.85 -98.09
N SER A 480 -52.96 -10.59 -96.81
CA SER A 480 -52.66 -11.36 -95.57
C SER A 480 -51.15 -11.45 -95.21
N PRO A 481 -50.74 -11.81 -93.97
CA PRO A 481 -51.07 -11.29 -92.63
C PRO A 481 -49.84 -11.32 -91.65
N GLY A 482 -50.05 -10.97 -90.37
CA GLY A 482 -49.23 -11.43 -89.21
C GLY A 482 -48.02 -10.55 -88.84
N GLY A 483 -47.55 -10.46 -87.59
CA GLY A 483 -47.82 -11.26 -86.40
C GLY A 483 -47.22 -10.63 -85.13
N LEU A 484 -47.43 -11.34 -84.02
CA LEU A 484 -47.19 -11.02 -82.60
C LEU A 484 -45.73 -11.16 -82.13
N SER A 485 -45.31 -10.29 -81.18
CA SER A 485 -44.44 -10.51 -79.97
C SER A 485 -43.01 -11.13 -80.15
N PRO A 486 -42.07 -11.23 -79.16
CA PRO A 486 -42.13 -10.94 -77.71
C PRO A 486 -40.87 -10.29 -77.07
N ALA A 487 -40.86 -10.32 -75.72
CA ALA A 487 -39.90 -9.83 -74.72
C ALA A 487 -38.43 -10.37 -74.76
N GLY A 488 -37.55 -9.69 -74.01
CA GLY A 488 -36.24 -10.16 -73.49
C GLY A 488 -35.35 -8.98 -73.07
N PHE A 489 -35.12 -8.70 -71.77
CA PHE A 489 -34.08 -9.19 -70.84
C PHE A 489 -32.64 -8.65 -71.05
N ASN A 490 -32.09 -8.07 -69.96
CA ASN A 490 -30.69 -7.74 -69.58
C ASN A 490 -29.84 -6.78 -70.44
N ILE A 491 -29.30 -5.71 -69.83
CA ILE A 491 -28.10 -5.67 -68.95
C ILE A 491 -28.36 -4.68 -67.82
#